data_AF-A0A9X9A1I0-F1
#
_entry.id   AF-A0A9X9A1I0-F1
#
_cell.length_a   1.000
_cell.length_b   1.000
_cell.length_c   1.000
_cell.angle_alpha   90.00
_cell.angle_beta   90.00
_cell.angle_gamma   90.00
#
_symmetry.space_group_name_H-M   'P 1'
#
loop_
_entity.id
_entity.type
_entity.pdbx_description
1 polymer ?
#
loop_
_entity_poly.entity_id
_entity_poly.type
_entity_poly.pdbx_seq_one_letter_code
_entity_poly.pdbx_strand_id
1 'polypeptide(L)' 'PINNRLLYRAISNIISNALQYNTAGTTVFVSLIEDESKVYINIIDNGIGIPEDMKQSIFDAFVRVDDSRENNGGSGL' A
#
# COMPACT_ATOMS: atom_id res chain seq x y z
N PRO A 1 -0.35 -5.36 -23.36
CA PRO A 1 0.89 -5.60 -22.58
C PRO A 1 0.86 -4.83 -21.26
N ILE A 2 1.42 -5.39 -20.19
CA ILE A 2 1.51 -4.73 -18.88
C ILE A 2 2.50 -3.55 -18.98
N ASN A 3 2.16 -2.42 -18.38
CA ASN A 3 3.05 -1.26 -18.30
C ASN A 3 3.95 -1.38 -17.06
N ASN A 4 5.21 -1.78 -17.27
CA ASN A 4 6.17 -2.01 -16.18
C ASN A 4 6.37 -0.80 -15.27
N ARG A 5 6.30 0.43 -15.81
CA ARG A 5 6.49 1.66 -15.01
C ARG A 5 5.31 1.89 -14.06
N LEU A 6 4.09 1.66 -14.54
CA LEU A 6 2.89 1.81 -13.71
C LEU A 6 2.79 0.70 -12.67
N LEU A 7 3.13 -0.53 -13.03
CA LEU A 7 3.16 -1.65 -12.09
C LEU A 7 4.20 -1.42 -10.98
N TYR A 8 5.41 -0.99 -11.33
CA TYR A 8 6.43 -0.63 -10.36
C TYR A 8 5.94 0.45 -9.39
N ARG A 9 5.31 1.52 -9.91
CA ARG A 9 4.75 2.61 -9.08
C ARG A 9 3.68 2.12 -8.12
N ALA A 10 2.74 1.29 -8.60
CA ALA A 10 1.67 0.75 -7.75
C ALA A 10 2.25 -0.08 -6.59
N ILE A 11 3.18 -0.99 -6.89
CA ILE A 11 3.83 -1.84 -5.88
C ILE A 11 4.67 -0.99 -4.92
N SER A 12 5.46 -0.03 -5.42
CA SER A 12 6.32 0.81 -4.59
C SER A 12 5.51 1.67 -3.63
N ASN A 13 4.34 2.17 -4.06
CA ASN A 13 3.47 2.97 -3.20
C ASN A 13 2.94 2.14 -2.02
N ILE A 14 2.48 0.92 -2.28
CA ILE A 14 1.97 0.04 -1.22
C ILE A 14 3.09 -0.34 -0.23
N ILE A 15 4.27 -0.71 -0.73
CA ILE A 15 5.41 -1.05 0.14
C ILE A 15 5.87 0.17 0.95
N SER A 16 5.94 1.35 0.32
CA SER A 16 6.32 2.58 1.02
C SER A 16 5.35 2.91 2.15
N ASN A 17 4.05 2.73 1.94
CA ASN A 17 3.05 2.92 2.99
C ASN A 17 3.28 1.94 4.16
N ALA A 18 3.50 0.65 3.87
CA ALA A 18 3.76 -0.34 4.91
C ALA A 18 5.03 -0.02 5.72
N LEU A 19 6.03 0.64 5.14
CA LEU A 19 7.25 1.06 5.84
C LEU A 19 7.08 2.38 6.59
N GLN A 20 6.31 3.34 6.05
CA GLN A 20 6.17 4.68 6.62
C GLN A 20 5.21 4.74 7.81
N TYR A 21 4.10 3.99 7.74
CA TYR A 21 3.02 4.11 8.72
C TYR A 21 3.11 3.09 9.87
N ASN A 22 4.05 2.15 9.79
CA ASN A 22 4.21 1.11 10.79
C ASN A 22 5.43 1.33 11.70
N THR A 23 5.39 0.73 12.89
CA THR A 23 6.48 0.82 13.87
C THR A 23 7.66 -0.07 13.51
N ALA A 24 8.84 0.28 14.02
CA ALA A 24 10.04 -0.56 13.90
C ALA A 24 9.76 -1.99 14.38
N GLY A 25 10.25 -2.99 13.63
CA GLY A 25 9.98 -4.41 13.88
C GLY A 25 8.77 -4.98 13.12
N THR A 26 8.04 -4.15 12.37
CA THR A 26 7.00 -4.63 11.44
C THR A 26 7.63 -5.43 10.31
N THR A 27 7.01 -6.55 9.97
CA THR A 27 7.40 -7.40 8.84
C THR A 27 6.46 -7.16 7.68
N VAL A 28 7.04 -6.92 6.49
CA VAL A 28 6.30 -6.87 5.23
C VAL A 28 6.56 -8.16 4.46
N PHE A 29 5.49 -8.89 4.14
CA PHE A 29 5.49 -10.11 3.37
C PHE A 29 5.00 -9.83 1.95
N VAL A 30 5.79 -10.26 0.96
CA VAL A 30 5.44 -10.14 -0.46
C VAL A 30 5.43 -11.52 -1.09
N SER A 31 4.33 -11.89 -1.75
CA SER A 31 4.22 -13.17 -2.45
C SER A 31 3.57 -13.00 -3.81
N LEU A 32 3.98 -13.83 -4.77
CA LEU A 32 3.33 -14.00 -6.07
C LEU A 32 2.62 -15.35 -6.08
N ILE A 33 1.34 -15.36 -6.41
CA ILE A 33 0.54 -16.58 -6.56
C ILE A 33 -0.07 -16.55 -7.95
N GLU A 34 -0.01 -17.66 -8.67
CA GLU A 34 -0.65 -17.81 -9.98
C GLU A 34 -1.73 -18.89 -9.89
N ASP A 35 -2.91 -18.58 -10.42
CA ASP A 35 -3.96 -19.56 -10.72
C ASP A 35 -4.11 -19.72 -12.25
N GLU A 36 -5.01 -20.59 -12.69
CA GLU A 36 -5.21 -20.90 -14.12
C GLU A 36 -5.53 -19.67 -15.00
N SER A 37 -5.99 -18.57 -14.41
CA SER A 37 -6.51 -17.39 -15.11
C SER A 37 -5.84 -16.07 -14.72
N LYS A 38 -5.15 -16.03 -13.58
CA LYS A 38 -4.73 -14.80 -12.93
C LYS A 38 -3.42 -14.97 -12.16
N VAL A 39 -2.73 -13.85 -12.02
CA VAL A 39 -1.59 -13.68 -11.13
C VAL A 39 -1.98 -12.70 -10.03
N TYR A 40 -1.74 -13.08 -8.78
CA TYR A 40 -1.96 -12.31 -7.57
C TYR A 40 -0.63 -11.89 -6.98
N ILE A 41 -0.50 -10.59 -6.69
CA ILE A 41 0.60 -10.05 -5.90
C ILE A 41 0.01 -9.70 -4.54
N ASN A 42 0.43 -10.42 -3.50
CA ASN A 42 0.03 -10.10 -2.13
C ASN A 42 1.14 -9.31 -1.45
N ILE A 43 0.76 -8.19 -0.84
CA ILE A 43 1.63 -7.38 0.03
C ILE A 43 0.90 -7.29 1.36
N ILE A 44 1.49 -7.87 2.40
CA ILE A 44 0.87 -8.01 3.72
C ILE A 44 1.85 -7.48 4.77
N ASP A 45 1.38 -6.68 5.72
CA ASP A 45 2.14 -6.29 6.90
C ASP A 45 1.42 -6.67 8.19
N ASN A 46 2.16 -6.77 9.29
CA ASN A 46 1.62 -7.03 10.63
C ASN A 46 1.63 -5.79 11.53
N GLY A 47 1.50 -4.60 10.94
CA GLY A 47 1.60 -3.33 11.64
C GLY A 47 0.28 -2.82 12.21
N ILE A 48 0.11 -1.49 12.27
CA ILE A 48 -1.01 -0.83 12.95
C ILE A 48 -2.36 -1.06 12.25
N GLY A 49 -2.33 -1.48 10.98
CA GLY A 49 -3.52 -1.70 10.17
C GLY A 49 -4.21 -0.41 9.74
N ILE A 50 -5.42 -0.57 9.20
CA ILE A 50 -6.25 0.52 8.68
C ILE A 50 -7.58 0.51 9.44
N PRO A 51 -8.06 1.66 9.95
CA PRO A 51 -9.39 1.77 10.56
C PRO A 51 -10.51 1.26 9.63
N GLU A 52 -11.50 0.56 10.20
CA GLU A 52 -12.57 -0.10 9.42
C GLU A 52 -13.39 0.86 8.56
N ASP A 53 -13.66 2.06 9.09
CA ASP A 53 -14.39 3.13 8.41
C ASP A 53 -13.64 3.70 7.21
N MET A 54 -12.32 3.50 7.13
CA MET A 54 -11.48 4.01 6.06
C MET A 54 -11.15 2.99 4.98
N LYS A 55 -11.33 1.69 5.23
CA LYS A 55 -10.91 0.62 4.29
C LYS A 55 -11.47 0.77 2.88
N GLN A 56 -12.66 1.36 2.71
CA GLN A 56 -13.27 1.56 1.40
C GLN A 56 -12.71 2.78 0.66
N SER A 57 -12.28 3.81 1.39
CA SER A 57 -11.87 5.09 0.83
C SER A 57 -10.36 5.27 0.76
N ILE A 58 -9.53 4.33 1.25
CA ILE A 58 -8.06 4.45 1.22
C ILE A 58 -7.46 4.58 -0.19
N PHE A 59 -8.22 4.21 -1.23
CA PHE A 59 -7.82 4.35 -2.64
C PHE A 59 -8.41 5.59 -3.31
N ASP A 60 -9.24 6.36 -2.60
CA ASP A 60 -9.77 7.61 -3.12
C ASP A 60 -8.69 8.69 -3.07
N ALA A 61 -8.68 9.54 -4.09
CA ALA A 61 -7.72 10.64 -4.17
C ALA A 61 -7.82 11.53 -2.92
N PHE A 62 -6.67 11.87 -2.35
CA PHE A 62 -6.51 12.76 -1.19
C PHE A 62 -6.98 12.20 0.17
N VAL A 63 -7.41 10.94 0.26
CA VAL A 63 -7.74 10.31 1.55
C VAL A 63 -6.47 9.95 2.33
N ARG A 64 -6.42 10.33 3.62
CA ARG A 64 -5.35 10.00 4.58
C ARG A 64 -5.95 9.74 5.96
N VAL A 65 -5.37 8.79 6.69
CA VAL A 65 -5.90 8.29 7.97
C VAL A 65 -5.74 9.28 9.12
N ASP A 66 -4.78 10.22 9.05
CA ASP A 66 -4.72 11.33 10.02
C ASP A 66 -3.89 12.53 9.55
N ASP A 67 -4.19 13.70 10.13
CA ASP A 67 -3.75 15.06 9.77
C ASP A 67 -2.48 15.54 10.53
N SER A 68 -1.74 14.64 11.17
CA SER A 68 -0.58 14.99 11.99
C SER A 68 0.66 15.27 11.14
N ARG A 69 0.77 16.53 10.69
CA ARG A 69 1.97 17.30 10.32
C ARG A 69 3.22 16.46 9.97
N GLU A 70 3.39 16.17 8.69
CA GLU A 70 4.69 16.22 8.03
C GLU A 70 4.49 16.48 6.53
N ASN A 71 4.91 17.66 6.08
CA ASN A 71 4.80 18.14 4.70
C ASN A 71 5.76 17.36 3.79
N ASN A 72 5.38 16.15 3.37
CA ASN A 72 6.03 15.45 2.26
C ASN A 72 4.99 15.21 1.17
N GLY A 73 5.02 16.07 0.15
CA GLY A 73 4.12 16.03 -0.99
C GLY A 73 4.22 14.71 -1.74
N GLY A 74 3.11 13.97 -1.73
CA GLY A 74 2.91 12.77 -2.52
C GLY A 74 1.44 12.72 -2.93
N SER A 75 1.19 12.34 -4.18
CA SER A 75 -0.14 12.32 -4.82
C SER A 75 -1.15 11.31 -4.21
N GLY A 76 -0.86 10.75 -3.04
CA GLY A 76 -1.60 9.59 -2.52
C GLY A 76 -1.33 8.33 -3.36
N LEU A 77 -2.03 7.26 -2.99
CA LEU A 77 -2.06 5.99 -3.72
C LEU A 77 -2.61 6.17 -5.14
#